data_AF-A0A090RRV6-F1
#
_entry.id   AF-A0A090RRV6-F1
#
_cell.length_a   1.000
_cell.length_b   1.000
_cell.length_c   1.000
_cell.angle_alpha   90.00
_cell.angle_beta   90.00
_cell.angle_gamma   90.00
#
_symmetry.space_group_name_H-M   'P 1'
#
loop_
_entity.id
_entity.type
_entity.pdbx_description
1 polymer ?
#
loop_
_entity_poly.entity_id
_entity_poly.type
_entity_poly.pdbx_seq_one_letter_code
_entity_poly.pdbx_strand_id
1 'polypeptide(L)'
;MTNLAKLILSLLIAVPVIFGLTSQSGMADDNKTQPAQPQVATLAGGCFWCTESDLEQLKGVVDVVSGYAGGQLEEPTYRQVASGQTAHIEVIQVTFDAAVVSYEEVLDHFFRHIDLLTTKVHS
;
A
#
# COMPACT_ATOMS: atom_id res chain seq x y z
N MET A 1 45.56 44.73 10.14
CA MET A 1 44.18 44.22 10.37
C MET A 1 43.23 44.42 9.18
N THR A 2 43.63 45.10 8.10
CA THR A 2 42.75 45.41 6.95
C THR A 2 42.76 44.37 5.82
N ASN A 3 43.85 43.62 5.65
CA ASN A 3 43.98 42.63 4.56
C ASN A 3 43.26 41.30 4.86
N LEU A 4 43.13 40.93 6.15
CA LEU A 4 42.41 39.74 6.57
C LEU A 4 40.89 39.90 6.37
N ALA A 5 40.34 41.08 6.67
CA ALA A 5 38.93 41.40 6.43
C ALA A 5 38.59 41.43 4.92
N LYS A 6 39.52 41.90 4.07
CA LYS A 6 39.36 41.87 2.60
C LYS A 6 39.36 40.44 2.04
N LEU A 7 40.21 39.55 2.58
CA LEU A 7 40.23 38.13 2.22
C LEU A 7 38.93 37.42 2.61
N ILE A 8 38.45 37.64 3.83
CA ILE A 8 37.20 37.04 4.33
C ILE A 8 36.00 37.53 3.52
N LEU A 9 35.94 38.82 3.18
CA LEU A 9 34.85 39.38 2.38
C LEU A 9 34.89 38.90 0.92
N SER A 10 36.07 38.72 0.33
CA SER A 10 36.21 38.14 -1.02
C SER A 10 35.77 36.67 -1.07
N LEU A 11 36.00 35.91 0.01
CA LEU A 11 35.58 34.51 0.11
C LEU A 11 34.06 34.38 0.26
N LEU A 12 33.42 35.28 1.01
CA LEU A 12 31.97 35.31 1.21
C LEU A 12 31.17 35.61 -0.07
N ILE A 13 31.76 36.35 -1.02
CA ILE A 13 31.10 36.68 -2.29
C ILE A 13 31.43 35.65 -3.38
N ALA A 14 32.64 35.06 -3.37
CA ALA A 14 33.03 34.04 -4.36
C ALA A 14 32.25 32.73 -4.21
N VAL A 15 31.92 32.31 -2.98
CA VAL A 15 31.20 31.04 -2.71
C VAL A 15 29.78 31.00 -3.32
N PRO A 16 28.91 32.01 -3.15
CA PRO A 16 27.58 31.99 -3.77
C PRO A 16 27.61 32.19 -5.30
N VAL A 17 28.62 32.88 -5.85
CA VAL A 17 28.76 33.07 -7.30
C VAL A 17 29.16 31.77 -8.00
N ILE A 18 30.06 30.98 -7.41
CA ILE A 18 30.42 29.64 -7.94
C ILE A 18 29.22 28.69 -7.86
N PHE A 19 28.43 28.76 -6.79
CA PHE A 19 27.20 27.96 -6.64
C PHE A 19 26.10 28.36 -7.65
N GLY A 20 26.04 29.64 -8.04
CA GLY A 20 25.10 30.15 -9.03
C GLY A 20 25.37 29.68 -10.46
N LEU A 21 26.65 29.50 -10.85
CA LEU A 21 27.00 29.10 -12.22
C LEU A 21 26.91 27.60 -12.52
N THR A 22 26.80 26.73 -11.50
CA THR A 22 26.57 25.29 -11.72
C THR A 22 25.10 24.91 -11.87
N SER A 23 24.18 25.88 -11.80
CA SER A 23 22.73 25.64 -11.92
C SER A 23 22.27 25.56 -13.38
N GLN A 24 22.91 24.73 -14.21
CA GLN A 24 22.30 24.31 -15.48
C GLN A 24 22.90 23.00 -15.99
N SER A 25 22.43 21.88 -15.44
CA SER A 25 22.48 20.59 -16.12
C SER A 25 21.10 19.95 -16.02
N GLY A 26 20.35 20.07 -17.12
CA GLY A 26 19.25 19.22 -17.56
C GLY A 26 18.24 18.75 -16.51
N MET A 27 17.02 19.29 -16.58
CA MET A 27 15.85 18.47 -16.26
C MET A 27 15.69 17.44 -17.38
N ALA A 28 16.45 16.34 -17.29
CA ALA A 28 15.96 15.08 -17.81
C ALA A 28 14.83 14.67 -16.88
N ASP A 29 13.62 14.62 -17.43
CA ASP A 29 12.46 14.00 -16.82
C ASP A 29 12.75 12.49 -16.69
N ASP A 30 13.55 12.15 -15.68
CA ASP A 30 13.71 10.81 -15.15
C ASP A 30 12.42 10.47 -14.40
N ASN A 31 11.30 10.40 -15.13
CA ASN A 31 10.20 9.54 -14.74
C ASN A 31 10.71 8.10 -14.87
N LYS A 32 11.59 7.72 -13.93
CA LYS A 32 11.87 6.32 -13.63
C LYS A 32 10.50 5.70 -13.47
N THR A 33 10.12 4.87 -14.43
CA THR A 33 9.10 3.85 -14.27
C THR A 33 9.56 2.98 -13.10
N GLN A 34 9.28 3.44 -11.89
CA GLN A 34 9.39 2.60 -10.72
C GLN A 34 8.47 1.43 -10.99
N PRO A 35 8.96 0.17 -10.93
CA PRO A 35 8.07 -0.97 -11.08
C PRO A 35 6.90 -0.75 -10.14
N ALA A 36 5.68 -0.69 -10.69
CA ALA A 36 4.48 -0.46 -9.92
C ALA A 36 4.48 -1.48 -8.79
N GLN A 37 4.60 -1.00 -7.55
CA GLN A 37 4.61 -1.91 -6.41
C GLN A 37 3.21 -2.52 -6.32
N PRO A 38 3.10 -3.84 -6.11
CA PRO A 38 1.82 -4.47 -5.87
C PRO A 38 1.09 -3.75 -4.74
N GLN A 39 -0.20 -3.51 -4.93
CA GLN A 39 -1.07 -2.93 -3.92
C GLN A 39 -1.75 -4.04 -3.12
N VAL A 40 -2.19 -3.69 -1.92
CA VAL A 40 -2.83 -4.65 -0.99
C VAL A 40 -4.16 -4.11 -0.53
N ALA A 41 -5.20 -4.94 -0.62
CA ALA A 41 -6.53 -4.68 -0.07
C ALA A 41 -6.86 -5.72 1.01
N THR A 42 -7.30 -5.28 2.18
CA THR A 42 -7.85 -6.18 3.21
C THR A 42 -9.36 -6.08 3.20
N LEU A 43 -10.03 -7.17 2.83
CA LEU A 43 -11.48 -7.20 2.61
C LEU A 43 -12.14 -8.20 3.55
N ALA A 44 -13.32 -7.86 4.06
CA ALA A 44 -14.10 -8.68 4.95
C ALA A 44 -15.54 -8.80 4.44
N GLY A 45 -16.03 -10.03 4.29
CA GLY A 45 -17.39 -10.28 3.82
C GLY A 45 -17.59 -11.74 3.48
N GLY A 46 -18.61 -12.38 4.08
CA GLY A 46 -18.90 -13.79 3.84
C GLY A 46 -17.84 -14.75 4.38
N CYS A 47 -17.70 -15.90 3.71
CA CYS A 47 -16.71 -16.94 4.01
C CYS A 47 -15.39 -16.62 3.28
N PHE A 48 -14.27 -16.55 4.01
CA PHE A 48 -12.95 -16.27 3.44
C PHE A 48 -12.49 -17.24 2.34
N TRP A 49 -12.83 -18.54 2.43
CA TRP A 49 -12.46 -19.52 1.40
C TRP A 49 -13.17 -19.27 0.08
N CYS A 50 -14.42 -18.80 0.14
CA CYS A 50 -15.17 -18.47 -1.06
C CYS A 50 -14.57 -17.22 -1.72
N THR A 51 -14.34 -16.17 -0.93
CA THR A 51 -13.85 -14.90 -1.46
C THR A 51 -12.39 -14.96 -1.92
N GLU A 52 -11.56 -15.76 -1.25
CA GLU A 52 -10.21 -16.13 -1.69
C GLU A 52 -10.27 -16.81 -3.06
N SER A 53 -11.00 -17.92 -3.16
CA SER A 53 -11.15 -18.68 -4.41
C SER A 53 -11.71 -17.85 -5.56
N ASP A 54 -12.59 -16.88 -5.27
CA ASP A 54 -13.19 -16.01 -6.28
C ASP A 54 -12.18 -14.96 -6.78
N LEU A 55 -11.39 -14.34 -5.89
CA LEU A 55 -10.44 -13.29 -6.27
C LEU A 55 -9.12 -13.82 -6.82
N GLU A 56 -8.69 -15.02 -6.46
CA GLU A 56 -7.52 -15.67 -7.10
C GLU A 56 -7.66 -15.80 -8.62
N GLN A 57 -8.90 -15.85 -9.12
CA GLN A 57 -9.20 -15.97 -10.55
C GLN A 57 -9.21 -14.61 -11.27
N LEU A 58 -9.18 -13.50 -10.54
CA LEU A 58 -9.23 -12.16 -11.12
C LEU A 58 -7.87 -11.79 -11.74
N LYS A 59 -7.86 -11.53 -13.05
CA LYS A 59 -6.64 -11.11 -13.75
C LYS A 59 -6.06 -9.85 -13.11
N GLY A 60 -4.77 -9.90 -12.77
CA GLY A 60 -4.06 -8.82 -12.09
C GLY A 60 -3.93 -9.01 -10.58
N VAL A 61 -4.70 -9.93 -9.98
CA VAL A 61 -4.43 -10.41 -8.63
C VAL A 61 -3.19 -11.30 -8.65
N VAL A 62 -2.30 -11.06 -7.70
CA VAL A 62 -1.01 -11.74 -7.52
C VAL A 62 -1.10 -12.81 -6.45
N ASP A 63 -1.80 -12.52 -5.35
CA ASP A 63 -1.95 -13.42 -4.21
C ASP A 63 -3.20 -13.06 -3.41
N VAL A 64 -3.82 -14.04 -2.77
CA VAL A 64 -4.93 -13.84 -1.83
C VAL A 64 -4.70 -14.73 -0.62
N VAL A 65 -4.70 -14.14 0.58
CA VAL A 65 -4.46 -14.87 1.83
C VAL A 65 -5.64 -14.74 2.76
N SER A 66 -6.24 -15.87 3.11
CA SER A 66 -7.27 -15.96 4.16
C SER A 66 -6.71 -15.74 5.57
N GLY A 67 -7.43 -14.97 6.39
CA GLY A 67 -7.02 -14.64 7.75
C GLY A 67 -8.15 -14.08 8.62
N TYR A 68 -7.76 -13.47 9.73
CA TYR A 68 -8.66 -12.96 10.76
C TYR A 68 -8.25 -11.55 11.22
N ALA A 69 -9.22 -10.65 11.37
CA ALA A 69 -8.97 -9.29 11.86
C ALA A 69 -10.14 -8.74 12.69
N GLY A 70 -9.94 -7.59 13.34
CA GLY A 70 -10.97 -6.85 14.07
C GLY A 70 -11.17 -7.26 15.54
N GLY A 71 -10.67 -8.43 15.95
CA GLY A 71 -10.67 -8.89 17.34
C GLY A 71 -9.47 -8.40 18.15
N GLN A 72 -9.41 -8.82 19.42
CA GLN A 72 -8.35 -8.40 20.37
C GLN A 72 -7.32 -9.49 20.66
N LEU A 73 -7.62 -10.75 20.32
CA LEU A 73 -6.71 -11.87 20.57
C LEU A 73 -5.54 -11.81 19.58
N GLU A 74 -4.30 -11.74 20.05
CA GLU A 74 -3.12 -11.85 19.18
C GLU A 74 -2.97 -13.28 18.64
N GLU A 75 -2.54 -13.39 17.38
CA GLU A 75 -2.28 -14.67 16.68
C GLU A 75 -3.37 -15.74 16.89
N PRO A 76 -4.65 -15.42 16.57
CA PRO A 76 -5.75 -16.34 16.83
C PRO A 76 -5.67 -17.57 15.91
N THR A 77 -5.90 -18.75 16.47
CA THR A 77 -6.09 -19.98 15.68
C THR A 77 -7.52 -20.08 15.16
N TYR A 78 -7.73 -20.82 14.07
CA TYR A 78 -9.06 -21.15 13.53
C TYR A 78 -10.06 -21.58 14.61
N ARG A 79 -9.66 -22.51 15.50
CA ARG A 79 -10.53 -23.01 16.58
C ARG A 79 -10.92 -21.94 17.58
N GLN A 80 -10.04 -20.97 17.85
CA GLN A 80 -10.36 -19.87 18.74
C GLN A 80 -11.35 -18.92 18.08
N VAL A 81 -11.19 -18.59 16.80
CA VAL A 81 -12.14 -17.71 16.09
C VAL A 81 -13.51 -18.36 15.92
N ALA A 82 -13.53 -19.62 15.48
CA ALA A 82 -14.76 -20.41 15.31
C ALA A 82 -15.54 -20.63 16.63
N SER A 83 -14.92 -20.38 17.79
CA SER A 83 -15.63 -20.39 19.08
C SER A 83 -16.54 -19.17 19.28
N GLY A 84 -16.39 -18.13 18.46
CA GLY A 84 -17.13 -16.86 18.54
C GLY A 84 -16.66 -15.91 19.65
N GLN A 85 -15.61 -16.26 20.40
CA GLN A 85 -15.21 -15.49 21.60
C GLN A 85 -14.11 -14.44 21.34
N THR A 86 -13.49 -14.44 20.17
CA THR A 86 -12.31 -13.59 19.90
C THR A 86 -12.64 -12.22 19.31
N ALA A 87 -13.90 -12.03 18.88
CA ALA A 87 -14.38 -10.89 18.09
C ALA A 87 -13.64 -10.68 16.75
N HIS A 88 -12.76 -11.61 16.36
CA HIS A 88 -12.22 -11.60 15.01
C HIS A 88 -13.29 -11.99 14.00
N ILE A 89 -13.16 -11.42 12.81
CA ILE A 89 -13.96 -11.77 11.64
C ILE A 89 -13.03 -12.35 10.57
N GLU A 90 -13.61 -13.19 9.71
CA GLU A 90 -12.94 -13.69 8.52
C GLU A 90 -12.63 -12.53 7.56
N VAL A 91 -11.38 -12.46 7.12
CA VAL A 91 -10.89 -11.49 6.14
C VAL A 91 -9.99 -12.16 5.11
N ILE A 92 -9.79 -11.50 3.99
CA ILE A 92 -8.78 -11.85 3.00
C ILE A 92 -7.85 -10.65 2.76
N GLN A 93 -6.57 -10.93 2.53
CA GLN A 93 -5.59 -9.96 2.07
C GLN A 93 -5.28 -10.21 0.60
N VAL A 94 -5.69 -9.28 -0.26
CA VAL A 94 -5.59 -9.38 -1.73
C VAL A 94 -4.41 -8.52 -2.17
N THR A 95 -3.39 -9.14 -2.74
CA THR A 95 -2.27 -8.45 -3.38
C THR A 95 -2.51 -8.40 -4.88
N PHE A 96 -2.44 -7.22 -5.51
CA PHE A 96 -2.75 -7.04 -6.93
C PHE A 96 -1.82 -6.04 -7.63
N ASP A 97 -1.63 -6.22 -8.93
CA ASP A 97 -0.92 -5.28 -9.79
C ASP A 97 -1.89 -4.18 -10.25
N ALA A 98 -1.72 -2.99 -9.69
CA ALA A 98 -2.53 -1.81 -10.00
C ALA A 98 -2.36 -1.29 -11.45
N ALA A 99 -1.37 -1.79 -12.20
CA ALA A 99 -1.26 -1.53 -13.63
C ALA A 99 -2.15 -2.45 -14.49
N VAL A 100 -2.68 -3.54 -13.90
CA VAL A 100 -3.51 -4.55 -14.59
C VAL A 100 -4.97 -4.50 -14.11
N VAL A 101 -5.20 -4.28 -12.82
CA VAL A 101 -6.54 -4.21 -12.20
C VAL A 101 -6.59 -3.08 -11.18
N SER A 102 -7.61 -2.23 -11.23
CA SER A 102 -7.78 -1.15 -10.26
C SER A 102 -8.34 -1.66 -8.94
N TYR A 103 -8.18 -0.87 -7.87
CA TYR A 103 -8.78 -1.18 -6.58
C TYR A 103 -10.31 -1.24 -6.67
N GLU A 104 -10.92 -0.35 -7.46
CA GLU A 104 -12.36 -0.35 -7.72
C GLU A 104 -12.81 -1.63 -8.44
N GLU A 105 -12.04 -2.13 -9.40
CA GLU A 105 -12.35 -3.40 -10.08
C GLU A 105 -12.25 -4.60 -9.12
N VAL A 106 -11.28 -4.59 -8.20
CA VAL A 106 -11.18 -5.59 -7.12
C VAL A 106 -12.42 -5.54 -6.22
N LEU A 107 -12.85 -4.33 -5.82
CA LEU A 107 -14.06 -4.15 -5.01
C LEU A 107 -15.34 -4.54 -5.77
N ASP A 108 -15.46 -4.19 -7.04
CA ASP A 108 -16.60 -4.56 -7.88
C ASP A 108 -16.71 -6.08 -8.01
N HIS A 109 -15.57 -6.78 -8.17
CA HIS A 109 -15.55 -8.23 -8.19
C HIS A 109 -15.96 -8.84 -6.85
N PHE A 110 -15.45 -8.29 -5.75
CA PHE A 110 -15.77 -8.70 -4.40
C PHE A 110 -17.28 -8.53 -4.10
N PHE A 111 -17.83 -7.34 -4.33
CA PHE A 111 -19.23 -7.04 -3.97
C PHE A 111 -20.28 -7.78 -4.80
N ARG A 112 -19.93 -8.34 -5.97
CA ARG A 112 -20.85 -9.23 -6.71
C ARG A 112 -21.22 -10.49 -5.94
N HIS A 113 -20.41 -10.90 -4.97
CA HIS A 113 -20.60 -12.13 -4.21
C HIS A 113 -20.92 -11.89 -2.72
N ILE A 114 -21.02 -10.63 -2.30
CA ILE A 114 -21.24 -10.24 -0.90
C ILE A 114 -22.60 -9.57 -0.73
N ASP A 115 -23.39 -10.06 0.22
CA ASP A 115 -24.56 -9.34 0.71
C ASP A 115 -24.11 -8.25 1.70
N LEU A 116 -24.25 -6.98 1.33
CA LEU A 116 -23.87 -5.84 2.16
C LEU A 116 -24.87 -5.49 3.27
N LEU A 117 -26.07 -6.07 3.23
CA LEU A 117 -27.10 -5.82 4.23
C LEU A 117 -27.06 -6.84 5.37
N THR A 118 -26.28 -7.91 5.22
CA THR A 118 -26.09 -8.88 6.29
C THR A 118 -25.25 -8.29 7.42
N THR A 119 -25.79 -8.31 8.63
CA THR A 119 -25.02 -8.02 9.86
C THR A 119 -24.30 -9.25 10.38
N LYS A 120 -24.50 -10.42 9.73
CA LYS A 120 -23.95 -11.70 10.16
C LYS A 120 -22.70 -12.02 9.35
N VAL A 121 -21.59 -11.43 9.75
CA VAL A 121 -20.25 -11.83 9.31
C VAL A 121 -19.93 -13.16 10.01
N HIS A 122 -19.63 -14.20 9.25
CA HIS A 122 -19.29 -15.50 9.84
C HIS A 122 -17.92 -15.40 10.54
N SER A 123 -17.81 -16.07 11.69
CA SER A 123 -16.61 -16.18 12.52
C SER A 123 -16.14 -17.63 12.53
#